data_AF-A0A383DNA3-F1
#
_entry.id   AF-A0A383DNA3-F1
#
_cell.length_a   1.000
_cell.length_b   1.000
_cell.length_c   1.000
_cell.angle_alpha   90.00
_cell.angle_beta   90.00
_cell.angle_gamma   90.00
#
_symmetry.space_group_name_H-M   'P 1'
#
loop_
_entity.id
_entity.type
_entity.pdbx_description
1 polymer ?
#
loop_
_entity_poly.entity_id
_entity_poly.type
_entity_poly.pdbx_seq_one_letter_code
_entity_poly.pdbx_strand_id
1 'polypeptide(L)'
;MKIDHIIFLIHPCCYEPLAPEIVHRDNLQLFVECEREVKKRWLAALADRPSNTLLVQLGGPVALRNEAIRHLGAPAVFYPQSEFPAYGGLSEYYRRLIAEFNTHTTANALTFDPATVASELWGESFEGCVPGY
;
A
#
# COMPACT_ATOMS: atom_id res chain seq x y z
N MET A 1 -7.23 -19.07 -1.23
CA MET A 1 -5.76 -19.13 -1.07
C MET A 1 -5.43 -18.88 0.39
N LYS A 2 -4.52 -19.67 0.99
CA LYS A 2 -4.05 -19.40 2.35
C LYS A 2 -2.95 -18.34 2.30
N ILE A 3 -3.12 -17.25 3.04
CA ILE A 3 -2.15 -16.18 3.21
C ILE A 3 -1.35 -16.47 4.48
N ASP A 4 -0.03 -16.55 4.36
CA ASP A 4 0.86 -16.75 5.51
C ASP A 4 1.65 -15.46 5.85
N HIS A 5 1.59 -14.45 4.98
CA HIS A 5 2.28 -13.17 5.15
C HIS A 5 1.47 -11.98 4.61
N ILE A 6 1.42 -10.86 5.36
CA ILE A 6 0.72 -9.63 4.96
C ILE A 6 1.70 -8.44 4.99
N ILE A 7 1.77 -7.70 3.89
CA ILE A 7 2.51 -6.44 3.82
C ILE A 7 1.50 -5.30 3.86
N PHE A 8 1.63 -4.40 4.83
CA PHE A 8 0.89 -3.13 4.82
C PHE A 8 1.77 -2.03 4.25
N LEU A 9 1.44 -1.55 3.06
CA LEU A 9 2.12 -0.44 2.42
C LEU A 9 1.36 0.86 2.69
N ILE A 10 1.92 1.70 3.54
CA ILE A 10 1.31 2.89 4.10
C ILE A 10 1.81 4.13 3.34
N HIS A 11 0.86 4.96 2.89
CA HIS A 11 1.14 6.23 2.20
C HIS A 11 2.21 6.12 1.08
N PRO A 12 2.10 5.16 0.14
CA PRO A 12 3.12 5.04 -0.88
C PRO A 12 3.00 6.16 -1.90
N CYS A 13 4.13 6.73 -2.26
CA CYS A 13 4.30 7.63 -3.37
C CYS A 13 3.41 8.89 -3.33
N CYS A 14 3.54 9.66 -2.25
CA CYS A 14 2.70 10.84 -1.99
C CYS A 14 3.02 12.03 -2.93
N TYR A 15 4.22 12.05 -3.49
CA TYR A 15 4.74 13.17 -4.27
C TYR A 15 4.63 12.94 -5.79
N GLU A 16 4.66 11.70 -6.28
CA GLU A 16 4.51 11.36 -7.71
C GLU A 16 3.25 11.97 -8.38
N PRO A 17 2.08 12.08 -7.71
CA PRO A 17 0.90 12.70 -8.29
C PRO A 17 0.95 14.24 -8.36
N LEU A 18 1.90 14.89 -7.70
CA LEU A 18 1.96 16.34 -7.64
C LEU A 18 2.35 16.95 -8.99
N ALA A 19 1.72 18.07 -9.33
CA ALA A 19 2.09 18.83 -10.53
C ALA A 19 3.52 19.39 -10.40
N PRO A 20 4.31 19.45 -11.50
CA PRO A 20 5.68 19.97 -11.46
C PRO A 20 5.79 21.38 -10.86
N GLU A 21 4.77 22.22 -11.05
CA GLU A 21 4.73 23.57 -10.50
C GLU A 21 4.63 23.57 -8.97
N ILE A 22 3.91 22.60 -8.39
CA ILE A 22 3.81 22.41 -6.93
C ILE A 22 5.14 21.92 -6.38
N VAL A 23 5.72 20.90 -7.03
CA VAL A 23 7.03 20.35 -6.63
C VAL A 23 8.10 21.44 -6.63
N HIS A 24 8.10 22.31 -7.65
CA HIS A 24 9.04 23.42 -7.73
C HIS A 24 8.76 24.50 -6.67
N ARG A 25 7.50 24.95 -6.54
CA ARG A 25 7.10 25.99 -5.58
C ARG A 25 7.47 25.61 -4.14
N ASP A 26 7.24 24.35 -3.78
CA ASP A 26 7.39 23.85 -2.42
C ASP A 26 8.75 23.18 -2.17
N ASN A 27 9.67 23.22 -3.16
CA ASN A 27 11.00 22.60 -3.10
C ASN A 27 11.00 21.10 -2.75
N LEU A 28 10.03 20.35 -3.31
CA LEU A 28 9.81 18.94 -2.98
C LEU A 28 10.63 17.96 -3.83
N GLN A 29 11.55 18.46 -4.66
CA GLN A 29 12.31 17.66 -5.61
C GLN A 29 13.08 16.50 -4.94
N LEU A 30 13.68 16.76 -3.77
CA LEU A 30 14.38 15.72 -3.01
C LEU A 30 13.44 14.58 -2.59
N PHE A 31 12.22 14.90 -2.16
CA PHE A 31 11.23 13.89 -1.74
C PHE A 31 10.76 13.05 -2.92
N VAL A 32 10.51 13.67 -4.08
CA VAL A 32 10.19 12.96 -5.32
C VAL A 32 11.31 11.98 -5.72
N GLU A 33 12.57 12.38 -5.56
CA GLU A 33 13.72 11.51 -5.85
C GLU A 33 13.83 10.34 -4.86
N CYS A 34 13.71 10.61 -3.56
CA CYS A 34 13.68 9.58 -2.53
C CYS A 34 12.56 8.57 -2.77
N GLU A 35 11.35 9.05 -3.05
CA GLU A 35 10.19 8.23 -3.36
C GLU A 35 10.43 7.29 -4.55
N ARG A 36 11.05 7.80 -5.63
CA ARG A 36 11.39 6.97 -6.79
C ARG A 36 12.34 5.83 -6.42
N GLU A 37 13.33 6.08 -5.57
CA GLU A 37 14.25 5.05 -5.12
C GLU A 37 13.59 4.04 -4.18
N VAL A 38 12.76 4.51 -3.24
CA VAL A 38 12.00 3.65 -2.33
C VAL A 38 11.00 2.77 -3.10
N LYS A 39 10.27 3.34 -4.08
CA LYS A 39 9.37 2.60 -4.97
C LYS A 39 10.09 1.48 -5.72
N LYS A 40 11.30 1.73 -6.25
CA LYS A 40 12.11 0.68 -6.90
C LYS A 40 12.44 -0.45 -5.93
N ARG A 41 12.79 -0.13 -4.68
CA ARG A 41 13.09 -1.14 -3.65
C ARG A 41 11.87 -1.97 -3.29
N TRP A 42 10.69 -1.35 -3.15
CA TRP A 42 9.45 -2.10 -2.92
C TRP A 42 9.12 -3.04 -4.08
N LEU A 43 9.23 -2.58 -5.32
CA LEU A 43 8.96 -3.41 -6.49
C LEU A 43 9.95 -4.58 -6.59
N ALA A 44 11.23 -4.34 -6.33
CA ALA A 44 12.23 -5.41 -6.26
C ALA A 44 11.90 -6.41 -5.13
N ALA A 45 11.58 -5.91 -3.94
CA ALA A 45 11.22 -6.74 -2.80
C ALA A 45 9.94 -7.56 -3.04
N LEU A 46 8.95 -7.02 -3.77
CA LEU A 46 7.72 -7.72 -4.16
C LEU A 46 8.00 -8.86 -5.14
N ALA A 47 8.94 -8.69 -6.07
CA ALA A 47 9.26 -9.70 -7.06
C ALA A 47 9.77 -11.01 -6.43
N ASP A 48 10.43 -10.92 -5.27
CA ASP A 48 10.93 -12.06 -4.51
C ASP A 48 9.91 -12.63 -3.51
N ARG A 49 8.71 -12.04 -3.39
CA ARG A 49 7.72 -12.51 -2.42
C ARG A 49 7.00 -13.78 -2.88
N PRO A 50 6.78 -14.73 -1.96
CA PRO A 50 5.92 -15.87 -2.20
C PRO A 50 4.49 -15.45 -2.60
N SER A 51 3.84 -16.25 -3.45
CA SER A 51 2.47 -15.99 -3.95
C SER A 51 1.38 -16.04 -2.87
N ASN A 52 1.68 -16.58 -1.68
CA ASN A 52 0.82 -16.54 -0.49
C ASN A 52 1.01 -15.26 0.36
N THR A 53 1.61 -14.22 -0.22
CA THR A 53 1.72 -12.89 0.38
C THR A 53 0.53 -12.03 -0.04
N LEU A 54 -0.14 -11.38 0.90
CA LEU A 54 -1.14 -10.35 0.63
C LEU A 54 -0.51 -8.96 0.78
N LEU A 55 -0.55 -8.15 -0.27
CA LEU A 55 -0.23 -6.73 -0.19
C LEU A 55 -1.48 -5.91 0.10
N VAL A 56 -1.44 -5.10 1.16
CA VAL A 56 -2.45 -4.10 1.51
C VAL A 56 -1.87 -2.72 1.20
N GLN A 57 -2.20 -2.17 0.03
CA GLN A 57 -1.75 -0.85 -0.40
C GLN A 57 -2.74 0.22 0.07
N LEU A 58 -2.35 1.03 1.06
CA LEU A 58 -3.18 2.08 1.65
C LEU A 58 -2.87 3.44 0.99
N GLY A 59 -3.46 3.66 -0.19
CA GLY A 59 -3.32 4.88 -0.96
C GLY A 59 -2.25 4.80 -2.07
N GLY A 60 -1.80 5.97 -2.53
CA GLY A 60 -0.79 6.08 -3.57
C GLY A 60 -1.27 5.77 -4.99
N PRO A 61 -0.33 5.68 -5.96
CA PRO A 61 -0.66 5.60 -7.38
C PRO A 61 -1.17 4.22 -7.79
N VAL A 62 -2.18 4.23 -8.67
CA VAL A 62 -2.75 3.03 -9.31
C VAL A 62 -1.69 2.24 -10.09
N ALA A 63 -0.67 2.91 -10.63
CA ALA A 63 0.44 2.25 -11.31
C ALA A 63 1.17 1.27 -10.38
N LEU A 64 1.45 1.65 -9.13
CA LEU A 64 2.10 0.78 -8.14
C LEU A 64 1.25 -0.45 -7.82
N ARG A 65 -0.07 -0.25 -7.68
CA ARG A 65 -1.02 -1.35 -7.51
C ARG A 65 -0.96 -2.32 -8.69
N ASN A 66 -0.97 -1.80 -9.92
CA ASN A 66 -0.96 -2.63 -11.11
C ASN A 66 0.34 -3.44 -11.22
N GLU A 67 1.50 -2.86 -10.85
CA GLU A 67 2.75 -3.61 -10.74
C GLU A 67 2.65 -4.75 -9.72
N ALA A 68 2.15 -4.46 -8.51
CA ALA A 68 1.96 -5.49 -7.49
C ALA A 68 1.03 -6.62 -7.97
N ILE A 69 -0.04 -6.29 -8.70
CA ILE A 69 -0.95 -7.27 -9.30
C ILE A 69 -0.22 -8.15 -10.34
N ARG A 70 0.69 -7.59 -11.14
CA ARG A 70 1.48 -8.37 -12.11
C ARG A 70 2.41 -9.38 -11.42
N HIS A 71 2.87 -9.10 -10.20
CA HIS A 71 3.78 -9.97 -9.46
C HIS A 71 3.05 -10.99 -8.56
N LEU A 72 2.10 -10.54 -7.74
CA LEU A 72 1.42 -11.38 -6.75
C LEU A 72 0.08 -11.97 -7.26
N GLY A 73 -0.47 -11.41 -8.33
CA GLY A 73 -1.82 -11.69 -8.80
C GLY A 73 -2.87 -10.80 -8.14
N ALA A 74 -3.96 -10.51 -8.88
CA ALA A 74 -5.01 -9.62 -8.42
C ALA A 74 -5.66 -9.99 -7.07
N PRO A 75 -5.91 -11.28 -6.75
CA PRO A 75 -6.43 -11.67 -5.44
C PRO A 75 -5.52 -11.28 -4.27
N ALA A 76 -4.21 -11.27 -4.50
CA ALA A 76 -3.18 -11.02 -3.49
C ALA A 76 -2.86 -9.53 -3.29
N VAL A 77 -3.63 -8.61 -3.89
CA VAL A 77 -3.46 -7.17 -3.73
C VAL A 77 -4.79 -6.54 -3.33
N PHE A 78 -4.85 -6.03 -2.10
CA PHE A 78 -5.94 -5.21 -1.63
C PHE A 78 -5.59 -3.73 -1.77
N TYR A 79 -6.47 -2.99 -2.46
CA TYR A 79 -6.36 -1.55 -2.65
C TYR A 79 -7.74 -0.92 -2.41
N PRO A 80 -7.93 -0.21 -1.28
CA PRO A 80 -9.22 0.31 -0.89
C PRO A 80 -9.71 1.37 -1.87
N GLN A 81 -11.04 1.44 -2.04
CA GLN A 81 -11.71 2.46 -2.84
C GLN A 81 -12.23 3.61 -1.98
N SER A 82 -12.41 3.38 -0.67
CA SER A 82 -12.81 4.42 0.27
C SER A 82 -11.79 5.56 0.32
N GLU A 83 -12.25 6.77 0.01
CA GLU A 83 -11.47 7.98 0.16
C GLU A 83 -11.25 8.31 1.65
N PHE A 84 -10.04 8.77 1.97
CA PHE A 84 -9.71 9.27 3.30
C PHE A 84 -10.47 10.57 3.57
N PRO A 85 -11.13 10.72 4.74
CA PRO A 85 -11.96 11.89 5.01
C PRO A 85 -11.11 13.15 5.19
N ALA A 86 -11.55 14.26 4.60
CA ALA A 86 -10.88 15.56 4.75
C ALA A 86 -10.99 16.13 6.17
N TYR A 87 -12.11 15.88 6.87
CA TYR A 87 -12.36 16.37 8.23
C TYR A 87 -13.17 15.36 9.04
N GLY A 88 -12.66 14.96 10.21
CA GLY A 88 -13.35 14.05 11.12
C GLY A 88 -13.70 12.70 10.47
N GLY A 89 -14.72 12.02 11.00
CA GLY A 89 -15.29 10.83 10.36
C GLY A 89 -14.39 9.59 10.29
N LEU A 90 -13.27 9.56 11.03
CA LEU A 90 -12.33 8.44 11.02
C LEU A 90 -12.98 7.09 11.36
N SER A 91 -13.88 7.06 12.34
CA SER A 91 -14.59 5.83 12.72
C SER A 91 -15.39 5.25 11.55
N GLU A 92 -16.04 6.12 10.77
CA GLU A 92 -16.85 5.74 9.62
C GLU A 92 -15.97 5.34 8.43
N TYR A 93 -14.85 6.04 8.22
CA TYR A 93 -13.83 5.64 7.25
C TYR A 93 -13.28 4.23 7.56
N TYR A 94 -12.86 3.97 8.80
CA TYR A 94 -12.36 2.66 9.19
C TYR A 94 -13.42 1.56 9.08
N ARG A 95 -14.69 1.87 9.40
CA ARG A 95 -15.80 0.93 9.20
C ARG A 95 -15.93 0.52 7.72
N ARG A 96 -15.85 1.47 6.79
CA ARG A 96 -15.87 1.17 5.34
C ARG A 96 -14.63 0.39 4.90
N LEU A 97 -13.44 0.79 5.35
CA LEU A 97 -12.19 0.12 5.02
C LEU A 97 -12.22 -1.36 5.44
N ILE A 98 -12.70 -1.65 6.65
CA ILE A 98 -12.88 -3.02 7.15
C ILE A 98 -13.89 -3.79 6.28
N ALA A 99 -15.02 -3.16 5.91
CA ALA A 99 -16.01 -3.80 5.06
C ALA A 99 -15.47 -4.13 3.66
N GLU A 100 -14.70 -3.22 3.06
CA GLU A 100 -14.02 -3.43 1.77
C GLU A 100 -13.00 -4.57 1.85
N PHE A 101 -12.17 -4.58 2.90
CA PHE A 101 -11.19 -5.63 3.12
C PHE A 101 -11.87 -7.00 3.29
N ASN A 102 -12.92 -7.09 4.10
CA ASN A 102 -13.68 -8.32 4.29
C ASN A 102 -14.37 -8.79 3.01
N THR A 103 -14.87 -7.86 2.20
CA THR A 103 -15.45 -8.17 0.89
C THR A 103 -14.40 -8.74 -0.05
N HIS A 104 -13.22 -8.11 -0.12
CA HIS A 104 -12.10 -8.56 -0.95
C HIS A 104 -11.63 -9.96 -0.55
N THR A 105 -11.40 -10.20 0.75
CA THR A 105 -10.94 -11.52 1.23
C THR A 105 -11.98 -12.61 0.98
N THR A 106 -13.25 -12.32 1.21
CA THR A 106 -14.35 -13.27 0.95
C THR A 106 -14.49 -13.59 -0.54
N ALA A 107 -14.53 -12.58 -1.40
CA ALA A 107 -14.70 -12.74 -2.85
C ALA A 107 -13.56 -13.55 -3.49
N ASN A 108 -12.36 -13.47 -2.92
CA ASN A 108 -11.16 -14.16 -3.40
C ASN A 108 -10.85 -15.45 -2.61
N ALA A 109 -11.75 -15.89 -1.72
CA ALA A 109 -11.55 -17.05 -0.84
C ALA A 109 -10.18 -17.03 -0.14
N LEU A 110 -9.75 -15.86 0.33
CA LEU A 110 -8.52 -15.69 1.09
C LEU A 110 -8.75 -16.10 2.54
N THR A 111 -7.82 -16.88 3.09
CA THR A 111 -7.86 -17.31 4.48
C THR A 111 -6.51 -17.06 5.14
N PHE A 112 -6.52 -16.65 6.39
CA PHE A 112 -5.34 -16.51 7.22
C PHE A 112 -5.76 -16.66 8.68
N ASP A 113 -4.81 -17.03 9.52
CA ASP A 113 -5.00 -17.06 10.97
C ASP A 113 -4.37 -15.78 11.55
N PRO A 114 -5.17 -14.84 12.09
CA PRO A 114 -4.64 -13.61 12.67
C PRO A 114 -3.62 -13.83 13.80
N ALA A 115 -3.64 -14.99 14.47
CA ALA A 115 -2.71 -15.29 15.54
C ALA A 115 -1.32 -15.73 15.05
N THR A 116 -1.21 -16.20 13.81
CA THR A 116 0.02 -16.81 13.29
C THR A 116 0.51 -16.23 11.96
N VAL A 117 -0.34 -15.46 11.25
CA VAL A 117 0.06 -14.78 10.02
C VAL A 117 1.19 -13.79 10.31
N ALA A 118 2.27 -13.88 9.55
CA ALA A 118 3.34 -12.90 9.66
C ALA A 118 2.89 -11.58 9.01
N SER A 119 3.34 -10.44 9.55
CA SER A 119 3.09 -9.15 8.91
C SER A 119 4.25 -8.19 9.03
N GLU A 120 4.38 -7.31 8.04
CA GLU A 120 5.34 -6.22 8.03
C GLU A 120 4.72 -4.92 7.51
N LEU A 121 5.34 -3.80 7.88
CA LEU A 121 4.95 -2.47 7.43
C LEU A 121 5.99 -1.97 6.43
N TRP A 122 5.52 -1.44 5.31
CA TRP A 122 6.29 -0.68 4.35
C TRP A 122 5.73 0.73 4.23
N GLY A 123 6.58 1.69 3.95
CA GLY A 123 6.18 3.09 3.82
C GLY A 123 7.41 3.97 3.70
N GLU A 124 7.20 5.24 3.41
CA GLU A 124 8.29 6.18 3.18
C GLU A 124 8.90 6.58 4.54
N SER A 125 10.09 6.05 4.87
CA SER A 125 10.71 6.32 6.17
C SER A 125 11.13 7.77 6.35
N PHE A 126 11.39 8.48 5.26
CA PHE A 126 11.75 9.90 5.27
C PHE A 126 10.57 10.81 5.65
N GLU A 127 9.34 10.33 5.51
CA GLU A 127 8.13 10.99 6.05
C GLU A 127 7.85 10.61 7.52
N GLY A 128 8.66 9.72 8.10
CA GLY A 128 8.39 9.14 9.41
C GLY A 128 7.20 8.17 9.44
N CYS A 129 6.71 7.74 8.27
CA CYS A 129 5.52 6.88 8.17
C CYS A 129 5.80 5.43 8.61
N VAL A 130 6.94 4.87 8.21
CA VAL A 130 7.38 3.52 8.59
C VAL A 130 8.91 3.48 8.67
N PRO A 131 9.54 2.98 9.75
CA PRO A 131 10.98 2.86 9.81
C PRO A 131 11.49 1.75 8.87
N GLY A 132 12.61 2.01 8.17
CA GLY A 132 13.39 0.96 7.49
C GLY A 132 13.22 0.83 5.97
N TYR A 133 12.42 1.67 5.32
CA TYR A 133 12.27 1.71 3.85
C TYR A 133 12.64 3.06 3.23
#